data_AF-A0AAV3GTM3-F1
#
_entry.id   AF-A0AAV3GTM3-F1
#
_cell.length_a   1.000
_cell.length_b   1.000
_cell.length_c   1.000
_cell.angle_alpha   90.00
_cell.angle_beta   90.00
_cell.angle_gamma   90.00
#
_symmetry.space_group_name_H-M   'P 1'
#
loop_
_entity.id
_entity.type
_entity.pdbx_description
1 polymer ?
#
loop_
_entity_poly.entity_id
_entity_poly.type
_entity_poly.pdbx_seq_one_letter_code
_entity_poly.pdbx_strand_id
1 'polypeptide(L)'
;YELPFEIDEYTPIEEINRLCGLAEELKGTPIGEVASEIQHAFFNSFEEMVEHVDDIIYYPDCNDMSDVAYYLIVEAGDLGEVPEHLKTYIDFDACGRDLEIGGNYLVTSRGVFELM
;
A
#
# COMPACT_ATOMS: atom_id res chain seq x y z
N TYR A 1 -17.74 14.42 -4.99
CA TYR A 1 -17.21 13.84 -3.75
C TYR A 1 -17.58 12.38 -3.84
N GLU A 2 -16.60 11.51 -4.09
CA GLU A 2 -16.80 10.06 -4.13
C GLU A 2 -16.32 9.50 -2.79
N LEU A 3 -17.06 8.52 -2.28
CA LEU A 3 -16.71 7.86 -1.03
C LEU A 3 -15.68 6.77 -1.31
N PRO A 4 -14.70 6.54 -0.43
CA PRO A 4 -13.69 5.50 -0.62
C PRO A 4 -14.23 4.08 -0.36
N PHE A 5 -15.54 3.93 -0.13
CA PHE A 5 -16.22 2.67 0.14
C PHE A 5 -17.60 2.63 -0.53
N GLU A 6 -18.06 1.43 -0.88
CA GLU A 6 -19.39 1.21 -1.44
C GLU A 6 -20.48 1.30 -0.35
N ILE A 7 -21.61 1.93 -0.68
CA ILE A 7 -22.80 2.01 0.17
C ILE A 7 -23.96 1.38 -0.60
N ASP A 8 -24.67 0.46 0.05
CA ASP A 8 -25.88 -0.16 -0.47
C ASP A 8 -27.14 0.57 0.06
N GLU A 9 -28.28 0.41 -0.62
CA GLU A 9 -29.55 1.02 -0.21
C GLU A 9 -30.02 0.56 1.19
N TYR A 10 -29.57 -0.61 1.65
CA TYR A 10 -29.90 -1.14 2.97
C TYR A 10 -28.85 -0.83 4.04
N THR A 11 -27.75 -0.13 3.72
CA THR A 11 -26.73 0.22 4.72
C THR A 11 -27.32 1.20 5.75
N PRO A 12 -27.33 0.85 7.05
CA PRO A 12 -27.86 1.72 8.09
C PRO A 12 -27.11 3.06 8.15
N ILE A 13 -27.84 4.16 8.37
CA ILE A 13 -27.24 5.51 8.48
C ILE A 13 -26.18 5.57 9.60
N GLU A 14 -26.37 4.81 10.69
CA GLU A 14 -25.40 4.71 11.78
C GLU A 14 -24.06 4.14 11.30
N GLU A 15 -24.12 3.13 10.42
CA GLU A 15 -22.94 2.49 9.84
C GLU A 15 -22.26 3.42 8.83
N ILE A 16 -23.03 4.12 7.99
CA ILE A 16 -22.51 5.16 7.10
C ILE A 16 -21.77 6.25 7.89
N ASN A 17 -22.37 6.75 8.98
CA ASN A 17 -21.73 7.77 9.81
C ASN A 17 -20.43 7.28 10.43
N ARG A 18 -20.36 6.00 10.83
CA ARG A 18 -19.15 5.39 11.38
C ARG A 18 -18.04 5.30 10.32
N LEU A 19 -18.35 4.77 9.13
CA LEU A 19 -17.40 4.66 8.01
C LEU A 19 -16.94 6.05 7.53
N CYS A 20 -17.83 7.03 7.50
CA CYS A 20 -17.47 8.42 7.22
C CYS A 20 -16.49 8.99 8.25
N GLY A 21 -16.65 8.67 9.54
CA GLY A 21 -15.69 9.08 10.59
C GLY A 21 -14.30 8.51 10.34
N LEU A 22 -14.21 7.21 10.03
CA LEU A 22 -12.93 6.55 9.70
C LEU A 22 -12.30 7.13 8.42
N ALA A 23 -13.12 7.39 7.39
CA ALA A 23 -12.65 8.02 6.16
C ALA A 23 -12.15 9.46 6.39
N GLU A 24 -12.73 10.19 7.34
CA GLU A 24 -12.23 11.51 7.74
C GLU A 24 -10.88 11.42 8.47
N GLU A 25 -10.64 10.38 9.26
CA GLU A 25 -9.34 10.15 9.90
C GLU A 25 -8.24 9.84 8.87
N LEU A 26 -8.56 9.04 7.85
CA LEU A 26 -7.63 8.74 6.75
C LEU A 26 -7.53 9.89 5.73
N LYS A 27 -8.41 10.88 5.78
CA LYS A 27 -8.44 11.97 4.80
C LYS A 27 -7.17 12.81 4.88
N GLY A 28 -6.49 12.93 3.74
CA GLY A 28 -5.21 13.65 3.64
C GLY A 28 -3.99 12.77 3.92
N THR A 29 -4.19 11.49 4.21
CA THR A 29 -3.14 10.48 4.15
C THR A 29 -3.07 9.87 2.75
N PRO A 30 -1.90 9.39 2.30
CA PRO A 30 -1.76 8.70 1.03
C PRO A 30 -2.65 7.44 0.95
N ILE A 31 -2.78 6.71 2.06
CA ILE A 31 -3.66 5.53 2.17
C ILE A 31 -5.12 5.92 1.90
N GLY A 32 -5.60 7.02 2.49
CA GLY A 32 -6.97 7.51 2.27
C GLY A 32 -7.28 7.90 0.83
N GLU A 33 -6.29 8.39 0.08
CA GLU A 33 -6.47 8.76 -1.33
C GLU A 33 -6.64 7.55 -2.26
N VAL A 34 -6.02 6.42 -1.93
CA VAL A 34 -6.12 5.16 -2.69
C VAL A 34 -6.84 4.06 -1.89
N ALA A 35 -7.63 4.45 -0.89
CA ALA A 35 -8.22 3.51 0.07
C ALA A 35 -9.12 2.47 -0.61
N SER A 36 -9.84 2.85 -1.67
CA SER A 36 -10.62 1.88 -2.45
C SER A 36 -9.74 0.85 -3.13
N GLU A 37 -8.59 1.25 -3.70
CA GLU A 37 -7.66 0.32 -4.35
C GLU A 37 -7.02 -0.63 -3.33
N ILE A 38 -6.58 -0.10 -2.19
CA ILE A 38 -6.03 -0.88 -1.06
C ILE A 38 -7.08 -1.86 -0.54
N GLN A 39 -8.30 -1.38 -0.31
CA GLN A 39 -9.41 -2.21 0.14
C GLN A 39 -9.64 -3.33 -0.88
N HIS A 40 -9.83 -3.04 -2.17
CA HIS A 40 -10.07 -4.09 -3.17
C HIS A 40 -8.91 -5.08 -3.35
N ALA A 41 -7.67 -4.66 -3.08
CA ALA A 41 -6.50 -5.52 -3.21
C ALA A 41 -6.29 -6.46 -2.01
N PHE A 42 -6.50 -5.95 -0.79
CA PHE A 42 -6.06 -6.62 0.43
C PHE A 42 -7.20 -7.03 1.37
N PHE A 43 -8.33 -6.33 1.34
CA PHE A 43 -9.38 -6.44 2.37
C PHE A 43 -10.78 -6.66 1.78
N ASN A 44 -11.67 -7.29 2.54
CA ASN A 44 -13.05 -7.49 2.06
C ASN A 44 -13.96 -6.32 2.43
N SER A 45 -13.53 -5.45 3.35
CA SER A 45 -14.30 -4.29 3.79
C SER A 45 -13.40 -3.10 4.13
N PHE A 46 -13.97 -1.88 4.02
CA PHE A 46 -13.27 -0.65 4.37
C PHE A 46 -12.96 -0.56 5.86
N GLU A 47 -13.85 -1.05 6.73
CA GLU A 47 -13.61 -1.08 8.17
C GLU A 47 -12.39 -1.96 8.52
N GLU A 48 -12.34 -3.17 7.96
CA GLU A 48 -11.21 -4.09 8.13
C GLU A 48 -9.89 -3.47 7.65
N MET A 49 -9.91 -2.79 6.49
CA MET A 49 -8.74 -2.05 6.01
C MET A 49 -8.29 -1.01 7.03
N VAL A 50 -9.21 -0.20 7.57
CA VAL A 50 -8.89 0.86 8.53
C VAL A 50 -8.28 0.29 9.81
N GLU A 51 -8.78 -0.85 10.30
CA GLU A 51 -8.22 -1.53 11.48
C GLU A 51 -6.78 -2.03 11.27
N HIS A 52 -6.42 -2.32 10.01
CA HIS A 52 -5.09 -2.79 9.61
C HIS A 52 -4.23 -1.71 8.92
N VAL A 53 -4.60 -0.43 9.02
CA VAL A 53 -3.82 0.67 8.42
C VAL A 53 -2.39 0.72 8.94
N ASP A 54 -2.17 0.37 10.21
CA ASP A 54 -0.83 0.33 10.82
C ASP A 54 0.05 -0.80 10.26
N ASP A 55 -0.55 -1.83 9.66
CA ASP A 55 0.15 -2.96 9.02
C ASP A 55 0.51 -2.65 7.55
N ILE A 56 0.02 -1.53 7.00
CA ILE A 56 0.28 -1.10 5.63
C ILE A 56 1.53 -0.22 5.58
N ILE A 57 2.56 -0.71 4.89
CA ILE A 57 3.74 0.10 4.56
C ILE A 57 3.46 0.90 3.29
N TYR A 58 3.76 2.20 3.33
CA TYR A 58 3.67 3.09 2.18
C TYR A 58 5.06 3.49 1.67
N TYR A 59 5.32 3.21 0.39
CA TYR A 59 6.52 3.59 -0.33
C TYR A 59 6.23 4.75 -1.30
N PRO A 60 6.38 6.02 -0.86
CA PRO A 60 6.01 7.21 -1.65
C PRO A 60 6.85 7.41 -2.91
N ASP A 61 8.12 7.03 -2.87
CA ASP A 61 9.08 7.28 -3.95
C ASP A 61 9.25 6.08 -4.89
N CYS A 62 8.40 5.05 -4.75
CA CYS A 62 8.43 3.86 -5.60
C CYS A 62 7.26 3.87 -6.57
N ASN A 63 7.54 3.75 -7.87
CA ASN A 63 6.51 3.68 -8.92
C ASN A 63 6.23 2.25 -9.38
N ASP A 64 7.19 1.34 -9.15
CA ASP A 64 7.09 -0.07 -9.47
C ASP A 64 7.80 -0.93 -8.42
N MET A 65 7.72 -2.26 -8.61
CA MET A 65 8.35 -3.22 -7.71
C MET A 65 9.88 -3.22 -7.80
N SER A 66 10.46 -2.72 -8.89
CA SER A 66 11.91 -2.57 -9.02
C SER A 66 12.42 -1.45 -8.13
N ASP A 67 11.69 -0.33 -8.03
CA ASP A 67 11.96 0.76 -7.10
C ASP A 67 11.86 0.27 -5.65
N VAL A 68 10.84 -0.53 -5.32
CA VAL A 68 10.70 -1.14 -3.98
C VAL A 68 11.88 -2.06 -3.67
N ALA A 69 12.27 -2.92 -4.62
CA ALA A 69 13.42 -3.79 -4.45
C ALA A 69 14.72 -2.98 -4.24
N TYR A 70 14.88 -1.89 -4.98
CA TYR A 70 16.01 -0.97 -4.78
C TYR A 70 15.97 -0.37 -3.37
N TYR A 71 14.83 0.15 -2.94
CA TYR A 71 14.66 0.73 -1.60
C TYR A 71 15.04 -0.27 -0.51
N LEU A 72 14.49 -1.48 -0.52
CA LEU A 72 14.73 -2.50 0.50
C LEU A 72 16.21 -2.92 0.57
N ILE A 73 16.86 -3.07 -0.59
CA ILE A 73 18.23 -3.56 -0.69
C ILE A 73 19.26 -2.47 -0.39
N VAL A 74 19.02 -1.26 -0.91
CA VAL A 74 20.01 -0.20 -0.96
C VAL A 74 19.78 0.86 0.11
N GLU A 75 18.54 1.28 0.32
CA GLU A 75 18.22 2.37 1.25
C GLU A 75 17.91 1.85 2.65
N ALA A 76 17.01 0.87 2.77
CA ALA A 76 16.68 0.22 4.04
C ALA A 76 17.83 -0.68 4.52
N GLY A 77 18.55 -1.32 3.58
CA GLY A 77 19.65 -2.22 3.88
C GLY A 77 19.20 -3.54 4.50
N ASP A 78 17.96 -3.97 4.25
CA ASP A 78 17.38 -5.18 4.84
C ASP A 78 18.10 -6.46 4.39
N LEU A 79 18.71 -6.44 3.19
CA LEU A 79 19.57 -7.51 2.68
C LEU A 79 21.07 -7.30 2.99
N GLY A 80 21.40 -6.31 3.82
CA GLY A 80 22.77 -5.92 4.21
C GLY A 80 23.35 -4.78 3.37
N GLU A 81 24.51 -4.25 3.80
CA GLU A 81 25.19 -3.16 3.09
C GLU A 81 25.76 -3.65 1.75
N VAL A 82 25.14 -3.22 0.65
CA VAL A 82 25.63 -3.48 -0.71
C VAL A 82 26.62 -2.39 -1.15
N PRO A 83 27.89 -2.74 -1.44
CA PRO A 83 28.85 -1.80 -2.00
C PRO A 83 28.37 -1.18 -3.33
N GLU A 84 28.59 0.12 -3.54
CA GLU A 84 28.17 0.86 -4.75
C GLU A 84 28.51 0.17 -6.07
N HIS A 85 29.70 -0.41 -6.17
CA HIS A 85 30.15 -1.08 -7.39
C HIS A 85 29.41 -2.39 -7.70
N LEU A 86 28.75 -3.00 -6.71
CA LEU A 86 27.94 -4.20 -6.88
C LEU A 86 26.48 -3.87 -7.20
N LYS A 87 25.99 -2.68 -6.83
CA LYS A 87 24.61 -2.25 -7.10
C LYS A 87 24.27 -2.32 -8.59
N THR A 88 25.21 -1.97 -9.47
CA THR A 88 25.05 -2.04 -10.93
C THR A 88 24.96 -3.45 -11.50
N TYR A 89 25.26 -4.49 -10.70
CA TYR A 89 25.15 -5.90 -11.10
C TYR A 89 23.91 -6.58 -10.55
N ILE A 90 23.14 -5.91 -9.68
CA ILE A 90 21.89 -6.43 -9.14
C ILE A 90 20.78 -6.16 -10.14
N ASP A 91 20.03 -7.21 -10.47
CA ASP A 91 18.83 -7.12 -11.29
C ASP A 91 17.63 -6.81 -10.39
N PHE A 92 17.38 -5.52 -10.15
CA PHE A 92 16.27 -5.05 -9.31
C PHE A 92 14.91 -5.42 -9.90
N ASP A 93 14.79 -5.55 -11.23
CA ASP A 93 13.55 -6.00 -11.88
C ASP A 93 13.23 -7.44 -11.53
N ALA A 94 14.25 -8.32 -11.50
CA ALA A 94 14.07 -9.69 -11.05
C ALA A 94 13.71 -9.76 -9.56
N CYS A 95 14.39 -8.98 -8.72
CA CYS A 95 14.09 -8.92 -7.29
C CYS A 95 12.66 -8.41 -7.03
N GLY A 96 12.25 -7.34 -7.71
CA GLY A 96 10.90 -6.79 -7.59
C GLY A 96 9.81 -7.80 -7.97
N ARG A 97 10.02 -8.58 -9.04
CA ARG A 97 9.10 -9.66 -9.41
C ARG A 97 9.02 -10.75 -8.34
N ASP A 98 10.15 -11.15 -7.77
CA ASP A 98 10.16 -12.18 -6.72
C ASP A 98 9.45 -11.68 -5.45
N LEU A 99 9.62 -10.39 -5.10
CA LEU A 99 8.89 -9.73 -4.01
C LEU A 99 7.37 -9.71 -4.29
N GLU A 100 6.94 -9.31 -5.48
CA GLU A 100 5.52 -9.27 -5.87
C GLU A 100 4.87 -10.66 -5.80
N ILE A 101 5.61 -11.71 -6.14
CA ILE A 101 5.11 -13.10 -6.06
C ILE A 101 5.04 -13.59 -4.61
N GLY A 102 5.98 -13.18 -3.76
CA GLY A 102 6.13 -13.67 -2.39
C GLY A 102 5.40 -12.85 -1.32
N GLY A 103 5.02 -11.61 -1.62
CA GLY A 103 4.42 -10.66 -0.70
C GLY A 103 3.08 -10.11 -1.19
N ASN A 104 2.54 -9.16 -0.43
CA ASN A 104 1.27 -8.50 -0.73
C ASN A 104 1.55 -7.05 -1.09
N TYR A 105 1.84 -6.79 -2.36
CA TYR A 105 2.13 -5.45 -2.86
C TYR A 105 1.01 -4.94 -3.77
N LEU A 106 0.75 -3.65 -3.69
CA LEU A 106 -0.18 -2.92 -4.54
C LEU A 106 0.52 -1.70 -5.12
N VAL A 107 0.70 -1.69 -6.43
CA VAL A 107 1.23 -0.55 -7.17
C VAL A 107 0.08 0.38 -7.53
N THR A 108 0.16 1.64 -7.10
CA THR A 108 -0.84 2.67 -7.37
C THR A 108 -0.22 3.88 -8.06
N SER A 109 -1.06 4.82 -8.50
CA SER A 109 -0.57 6.10 -9.04
C SER A 109 0.13 7.02 -8.03
N ARG A 110 0.11 6.68 -6.73
CA ARG A 110 0.64 7.48 -5.62
C ARG A 110 1.82 6.85 -4.89
N GLY A 111 2.26 5.69 -5.35
CA GLY A 111 3.32 4.91 -4.73
C GLY A 111 2.96 3.42 -4.66
N VAL A 112 3.83 2.65 -4.03
CA VAL A 112 3.58 1.23 -3.73
C VAL A 112 3.16 1.07 -2.28
N PHE A 113 2.20 0.18 -2.05
CA PHE A 113 1.74 -0.20 -0.72
C PHE A 113 2.01 -1.68 -0.48
N GLU A 114 2.43 -2.04 0.73
CA GLU A 114 2.67 -3.41 1.15
C GLU A 114 1.88 -3.73 2.42
N LEU A 115 1.29 -4.92 2.48
CA LEU A 115 0.65 -5.44 3.70
C LEU A 115 1.55 -6.49 4.36
N MET A 116 1.94 -6.25 5.62
CA MET A 116 2.74 -7.18 6.46
C MET A 116 1.92 -8.19 7.24
#